data_AF-A0A7X1JA00-F1
#
_entry.id   AF-A0A7X1JA00-F1
#
_cell.length_a   1.000
_cell.length_b   1.000
_cell.length_c   1.000
_cell.angle_alpha   90.00
_cell.angle_beta   90.00
_cell.angle_gamma   90.00
#
_symmetry.space_group_name_H-M   'P 1'
#
loop_
_entity.id
_entity.type
_entity.pdbx_description
1 polymer ?
#
loop_
_entity_poly.entity_id
_entity_poly.type
_entity_poly.pdbx_seq_one_letter_code
_entity_poly.pdbx_strand_id
1 'polypeptide(L)'
;MTEGAPNAVQVSDRFHLWQGLSKRVGDVAAAHRGCLTAAVPEPEPALPPSPAAPPDQADTPARRHAKNLFEAVHAVTDTGCSINAAAHQLGLNRRTVRKYARAATWQECVRAHCRELDRTHGLVRQFAAMLDARDAAPLADWLEQLATSRLPALASLAKAIREDQPAVVQGITTPFNSGVNEGRITDLKLQKRIMAGRAGVPLLRHRVILMALLRRRFP
;
A
#
# COMPACT_ATOMS: atom_id res chain seq x y z
N MET A 1 31.79 17.89 -25.85
CA MET A 1 31.87 16.47 -25.48
C MET A 1 31.70 16.40 -23.98
N THR A 2 30.54 15.97 -23.53
CA THR A 2 30.15 15.96 -22.11
C THR A 2 30.66 14.67 -21.50
N GLU A 3 31.89 14.65 -20.98
CA GLU A 3 32.28 13.61 -20.02
C GLU A 3 31.55 13.88 -18.71
N GLY A 4 30.30 13.41 -18.64
CA GLY A 4 29.60 13.24 -17.37
C GLY A 4 30.33 12.18 -16.55
N ALA A 5 30.56 12.48 -15.28
CA ALA A 5 31.28 11.69 -14.27
C ALA A 5 31.41 10.19 -14.62
N PRO A 6 32.59 9.72 -15.10
CA PRO A 6 32.78 8.35 -15.58
C PRO A 6 32.62 7.28 -14.49
N ASN A 7 32.65 7.69 -13.23
CA ASN A 7 32.45 6.84 -12.06
C ASN A 7 31.05 6.96 -11.44
N ALA A 8 30.13 7.66 -12.11
CA ALA A 8 28.76 7.79 -11.61
C ALA A 8 28.05 6.44 -11.69
N VAL A 9 27.66 5.92 -10.53
CA VAL A 9 26.82 4.71 -10.44
C VAL A 9 25.37 5.15 -10.55
N GLN A 10 24.64 4.58 -11.51
CA GLN A 10 23.20 4.77 -11.60
C GLN A 10 22.51 3.99 -10.48
N VAL A 11 21.66 4.69 -9.72
CA VAL A 11 20.90 4.12 -8.61
C VAL A 11 19.43 4.47 -8.80
N SER A 12 18.56 3.46 -8.87
CA SER A 12 17.12 3.70 -8.90
C SER A 12 16.61 4.16 -7.55
N ASP A 13 15.67 5.11 -7.56
CA ASP A 13 15.07 5.60 -6.33
C ASP A 13 14.02 4.63 -5.78
N ARG A 14 14.20 4.20 -4.52
CA ARG A 14 13.27 3.30 -3.81
C ARG A 14 11.84 3.83 -3.74
N PHE A 15 11.66 5.14 -3.61
CA PHE A 15 10.33 5.75 -3.59
C PHE A 15 9.61 5.50 -4.91
N HIS A 16 10.27 5.67 -6.05
CA HIS A 16 9.66 5.43 -7.36
C HIS A 16 9.42 3.95 -7.63
N LEU A 17 10.30 3.07 -7.15
CA LEU A 17 10.06 1.61 -7.21
C LEU A 17 8.81 1.23 -6.41
N TRP A 18 8.68 1.73 -5.18
CA TRP A 18 7.52 1.48 -4.34
C TRP A 18 6.24 2.10 -4.90
N GLN A 19 6.31 3.32 -5.41
CA GLN A 19 5.19 4.01 -6.06
C GLN A 19 4.71 3.26 -7.31
N GLY A 20 5.64 2.78 -8.13
CA GLY A 20 5.36 1.98 -9.31
C GLY A 20 4.62 0.69 -8.95
N LEU A 21 5.12 -0.03 -7.95
CA LEU A 21 4.47 -1.24 -7.43
C LEU A 21 3.08 -0.93 -6.86
N SER A 22 2.95 0.09 -6.01
CA SER A 22 1.66 0.49 -5.42
C SER A 22 0.61 0.84 -6.47
N LYS A 23 1.00 1.50 -7.56
CA LYS A 23 0.10 1.79 -8.68
C LYS A 23 -0.44 0.51 -9.31
N ARG A 24 0.43 -0.47 -9.59
CA ARG A 24 0.01 -1.76 -10.18
C ARG A 24 -0.83 -2.61 -9.25
N VAL A 25 -0.55 -2.57 -7.95
CA VAL A 25 -1.42 -3.17 -6.94
C VAL A 25 -2.81 -2.55 -6.99
N GLY A 26 -2.90 -1.22 -7.15
CA GLY A 26 -4.16 -0.51 -7.36
C GLY A 26 -4.91 -0.98 -8.63
N ASP A 27 -4.18 -1.13 -9.75
CA ASP A 27 -4.74 -1.63 -11.00
C ASP A 27 -5.33 -3.06 -10.82
N VAL A 28 -4.61 -3.95 -10.12
CA VAL A 28 -5.09 -5.31 -9.80
C VAL A 28 -6.31 -5.25 -8.87
N ALA A 29 -6.26 -4.45 -7.80
CA ALA A 29 -7.38 -4.32 -6.87
C ALA A 29 -8.66 -3.81 -7.55
N ALA A 30 -8.52 -2.86 -8.48
CA ALA A 30 -9.63 -2.34 -9.28
C ALA A 30 -10.24 -3.43 -10.17
N ALA A 31 -9.41 -4.23 -10.86
CA ALA A 31 -9.87 -5.35 -11.69
C ALA A 31 -10.58 -6.43 -10.87
N HIS A 32 -10.20 -6.62 -9.61
CA HIS A 32 -10.79 -7.60 -8.69
C HIS A 32 -11.78 -7.01 -7.68
N ARG A 33 -12.36 -5.84 -7.96
CA ARG A 33 -13.33 -5.18 -7.05
C ARG A 33 -14.50 -6.08 -6.64
N GLY A 34 -14.99 -6.92 -7.56
CA GLY A 34 -16.10 -7.84 -7.28
C GLY A 34 -15.72 -8.90 -6.24
N CYS A 35 -14.48 -9.40 -6.27
CA CYS A 35 -13.99 -10.34 -5.29
C CYS A 35 -13.85 -9.70 -3.90
N LEU A 36 -13.42 -8.43 -3.84
CA LEU A 36 -13.32 -7.66 -2.61
C LEU A 36 -14.69 -7.46 -1.96
N THR A 37 -15.70 -7.07 -2.75
CA THR A 37 -17.08 -6.92 -2.26
C THR A 37 -17.64 -8.25 -1.76
N ALA A 38 -17.49 -9.34 -2.54
CA ALA A 38 -17.99 -10.65 -2.15
C ALA A 38 -17.30 -11.25 -0.91
N ALA A 39 -16.09 -10.78 -0.56
CA ALA A 39 -15.36 -11.28 0.60
C ALA A 39 -15.88 -10.76 1.94
N VAL A 40 -16.64 -9.66 1.90
CA VAL A 40 -17.26 -9.04 3.05
C VAL A 40 -18.74 -9.45 3.04
N PRO A 41 -19.24 -10.16 4.07
CA PRO A 41 -20.67 -10.40 4.21
C PRO A 41 -21.44 -9.09 4.07
N GLU A 42 -22.57 -9.10 3.37
CA GLU A 42 -23.39 -7.89 3.29
C GLU A 42 -23.90 -7.55 4.70
N PRO A 43 -23.81 -6.28 5.13
CA PRO A 43 -24.47 -5.85 6.34
C PRO A 43 -25.99 -5.97 6.13
N GLU A 44 -26.69 -6.40 7.18
CA GLU A 44 -28.13 -6.24 7.26
C GLU A 44 -28.47 -4.74 7.03
N PRO A 45 -29.48 -4.38 6.21
CA PRO A 45 -29.67 -3.00 5.78
C PRO A 45 -29.89 -2.06 6.97
N ALA A 46 -28.86 -1.29 7.30
CA ALA A 46 -28.96 -0.21 8.27
C ALA A 46 -29.74 0.95 7.64
N LEU A 47 -30.56 1.63 8.46
CA LEU A 47 -31.24 2.88 8.11
C LEU A 47 -30.27 3.88 7.45
N PRO A 48 -30.78 4.71 6.51
CA PRO A 48 -29.93 5.60 5.72
C PRO A 48 -29.05 6.48 6.62
N PRO A 49 -27.74 6.55 6.36
CA PRO A 49 -26.84 7.35 7.18
C PRO A 49 -27.18 8.84 7.01
N SER A 50 -27.35 9.53 8.15
CA SER A 50 -27.39 10.99 8.22
C SER A 50 -26.11 11.57 7.59
N PRO A 51 -26.18 12.71 6.85
CA PRO A 51 -25.04 13.22 6.09
C PRO A 51 -23.98 13.79 7.04
N ALA A 52 -23.05 12.95 7.46
CA ALA A 52 -21.81 13.34 8.13
C ALA A 52 -20.68 13.50 7.10
N ALA A 53 -19.72 14.36 7.47
CA ALA A 53 -18.55 14.87 6.75
C ALA A 53 -17.95 13.98 5.64
N PRO A 54 -17.34 14.59 4.60
CA PRO A 54 -16.76 13.86 3.48
C PRO A 54 -15.75 12.82 4.00
N PRO A 55 -15.92 11.53 3.64
CA PRO A 55 -15.03 10.48 4.11
C PRO A 55 -13.61 10.73 3.58
N ASP A 56 -12.62 10.43 4.43
CA ASP A 56 -11.24 10.25 3.98
C ASP A 56 -11.24 9.24 2.82
N GLN A 57 -10.68 9.63 1.67
CA GLN A 57 -10.78 8.90 0.40
C GLN A 57 -10.17 7.48 0.48
N ALA A 58 -9.46 7.15 1.56
CA ALA A 58 -8.85 5.85 1.83
C ALA A 58 -9.69 4.89 2.70
N ASP A 59 -10.80 5.31 3.32
CA ASP A 59 -11.60 4.49 4.24
C ASP A 59 -13.00 4.13 3.71
N THR A 60 -13.07 3.02 2.98
CA THR A 60 -14.32 2.56 2.37
C THR A 60 -15.26 1.91 3.40
N PRO A 61 -16.59 1.97 3.22
CA PRO A 61 -17.55 1.28 4.09
C PRO A 61 -17.28 -0.23 4.22
N ALA A 62 -16.91 -0.89 3.11
CA ALA A 62 -16.54 -2.30 3.09
C ALA A 62 -15.29 -2.60 3.95
N ARG A 63 -14.29 -1.71 3.94
CA ARG A 63 -13.09 -1.82 4.78
C ARG A 63 -13.44 -1.75 6.27
N ARG A 64 -14.21 -0.73 6.67
CA ARG A 64 -14.69 -0.60 8.06
C ARG A 64 -15.49 -1.81 8.48
N HIS A 65 -16.38 -2.29 7.62
CA HIS A 65 -17.21 -3.44 7.94
C HIS A 65 -16.37 -4.72 8.14
N ALA A 66 -15.45 -5.03 7.22
CA ALA A 66 -14.55 -6.18 7.36
C ALA A 66 -13.70 -6.13 8.64
N LYS A 67 -13.22 -4.93 9.00
CA LYS A 67 -12.48 -4.70 10.24
C LYS A 67 -13.36 -4.93 11.48
N ASN A 68 -14.56 -4.36 11.51
CA ASN A 68 -15.50 -4.54 12.63
C ASN A 68 -15.91 -6.01 12.80
N LEU A 69 -16.14 -6.74 11.71
CA LEU A 69 -16.43 -8.17 11.75
C LEU A 69 -15.28 -8.98 12.35
N PHE A 70 -14.05 -8.65 11.96
CA PHE A 70 -12.86 -9.29 12.52
C PHE A 70 -12.75 -9.04 14.02
N GLU A 71 -12.86 -7.78 14.45
CA GLU A 71 -12.79 -7.41 15.86
C GLU A 71 -13.90 -8.07 16.68
N ALA A 72 -15.15 -8.09 16.18
CA ALA A 72 -16.27 -8.74 16.85
C ALA A 72 -16.11 -10.25 16.97
N VAL A 73 -15.59 -10.92 15.92
CA VAL A 73 -15.33 -12.36 15.96
C VAL A 73 -14.23 -12.69 16.97
N HIS A 74 -13.09 -12.00 16.94
CA HIS A 74 -11.98 -12.22 17.88
C HIS A 74 -12.40 -11.94 19.33
N ALA A 75 -13.15 -10.87 19.58
CA ALA A 75 -13.68 -10.55 20.91
C ALA A 75 -14.52 -11.67 21.53
N VAL A 76 -15.24 -12.45 20.72
CA VAL A 76 -16.02 -13.60 21.21
C VAL A 76 -15.18 -14.86 21.26
N THR A 77 -14.39 -15.17 20.22
CA THR A 77 -13.66 -16.45 20.15
C THR A 77 -12.48 -16.52 21.10
N ASP A 78 -11.84 -15.39 21.43
CA ASP A 78 -10.70 -15.34 22.34
C ASP A 78 -11.09 -15.63 23.79
N THR A 79 -12.38 -15.52 24.12
CA THR A 79 -12.94 -15.91 25.42
C THR A 79 -13.16 -17.43 25.54
N GLY A 80 -12.79 -18.22 24.53
CA GLY A 80 -12.98 -19.67 24.50
C GLY A 80 -14.35 -20.13 24.01
N CYS A 81 -15.20 -19.21 23.53
CA CYS A 81 -16.48 -19.57 22.92
C CYS A 81 -16.30 -20.44 21.68
N SER A 82 -17.15 -21.47 21.54
CA SER A 82 -17.16 -22.29 20.34
C SER A 82 -17.61 -21.50 19.11
N ILE A 83 -17.15 -21.91 17.91
CA ILE A 83 -17.54 -21.28 16.64
C ILE A 83 -19.06 -21.23 16.45
N ASN A 84 -19.81 -22.24 16.92
CA ASN A 84 -21.27 -22.26 16.80
C ASN A 84 -21.94 -21.26 17.76
N ALA A 85 -21.43 -21.15 18.99
CA ALA A 85 -21.91 -20.16 19.96
C ALA A 85 -21.65 -18.73 19.47
N ALA A 86 -20.45 -18.46 18.97
CA ALA A 86 -20.10 -17.18 18.38
C ALA A 86 -20.94 -16.85 17.12
N ALA A 87 -21.25 -17.83 16.27
CA ALA A 87 -22.14 -17.66 15.12
C ALA A 87 -23.55 -17.23 15.54
N HIS A 88 -24.11 -17.88 16.56
CA HIS A 88 -25.42 -17.52 17.09
C HIS A 88 -25.42 -16.14 17.75
N GLN A 89 -24.40 -15.82 18.54
CA GLN A 89 -24.29 -14.54 19.24
C GLN A 89 -24.11 -13.35 18.28
N LEU A 90 -23.34 -13.53 17.20
CA LEU A 90 -23.04 -12.46 16.24
C LEU A 90 -24.02 -12.39 15.06
N GLY A 91 -24.99 -13.32 14.96
CA GLY A 91 -25.88 -13.41 13.80
C GLY A 91 -25.15 -13.76 12.48
N LEU A 92 -23.98 -14.40 12.57
CA LEU A 92 -23.11 -14.68 11.42
C LEU A 92 -23.16 -16.16 11.04
N ASN A 93 -22.94 -16.47 9.76
CA ASN A 93 -22.77 -17.85 9.32
C ASN A 93 -21.52 -18.48 9.98
N ARG A 94 -21.62 -19.73 10.46
CA ARG A 94 -20.48 -20.45 11.09
C ARG A 94 -19.21 -20.51 10.22
N ARG A 95 -19.35 -20.54 8.87
CA ARG A 95 -18.22 -20.51 7.94
C ARG A 95 -17.52 -19.16 7.97
N THR A 96 -18.30 -18.07 8.08
CA THR A 96 -17.80 -16.70 8.24
C THR A 96 -17.06 -16.55 9.57
N VAL A 97 -17.66 -16.96 10.69
CA VAL A 97 -17.01 -16.90 12.00
C VAL A 97 -15.69 -17.68 11.99
N ARG A 98 -15.70 -18.91 11.47
CA ARG A 98 -14.46 -19.71 11.35
C ARG A 98 -13.39 -19.05 10.49
N LYS A 99 -13.79 -18.41 9.39
CA LYS A 99 -12.87 -17.68 8.49
C LYS A 99 -12.18 -16.56 9.25
N TYR A 100 -12.95 -15.70 9.93
CA TYR A 100 -12.42 -14.54 10.63
C TYR A 100 -11.62 -14.91 11.89
N ALA A 101 -12.06 -15.92 12.65
CA ALA A 101 -11.36 -16.40 13.84
C ALA A 101 -9.97 -17.01 13.55
N ARG A 102 -9.76 -17.52 12.34
CA ARG A 102 -8.48 -18.13 11.93
C ARG A 102 -7.51 -17.16 11.28
N ALA A 103 -7.99 -16.00 10.84
CA ALA A 103 -7.14 -15.01 10.20
C ALA A 103 -6.35 -14.23 11.26
N ALA A 104 -5.10 -13.92 10.98
CA ALA A 104 -4.29 -13.05 11.84
C ALA A 104 -4.69 -11.57 11.64
N THR A 105 -5.21 -11.23 10.47
CA THR A 105 -5.66 -9.87 10.14
C THR A 105 -6.95 -9.88 9.31
N TRP A 106 -7.75 -8.82 9.39
CA TRP A 106 -8.96 -8.70 8.56
C TRP A 106 -8.65 -8.63 7.06
N GLN A 107 -7.46 -8.15 6.67
CA GLN A 107 -7.01 -8.13 5.27
C GLN A 107 -6.85 -9.54 4.69
N GLU A 108 -6.39 -10.51 5.49
CA GLU A 108 -6.29 -11.92 5.07
C GLU A 108 -7.67 -12.49 4.72
N CYS A 109 -8.69 -12.19 5.52
CA CYS A 109 -10.06 -12.60 5.24
C CYS A 109 -10.55 -12.09 3.89
N VAL A 110 -10.25 -10.84 3.57
CA VAL A 110 -10.68 -10.21 2.31
C VAL A 110 -9.91 -10.79 1.12
N ARG A 111 -8.59 -10.95 1.25
CA ARG A 111 -7.74 -11.48 0.17
C ARG A 111 -7.94 -12.97 -0.08
N ALA A 112 -8.29 -13.77 0.94
CA ALA A 112 -8.50 -15.21 0.80
C ALA A 112 -9.60 -15.60 -0.21
N HIS A 113 -10.48 -14.65 -0.60
CA HIS A 113 -11.53 -14.88 -1.60
C HIS A 113 -11.03 -14.71 -3.06
N CYS A 114 -9.80 -14.23 -3.24
CA CYS A 114 -9.21 -13.99 -4.55
C CYS A 114 -7.73 -14.36 -4.55
N ARG A 115 -7.41 -15.44 -5.27
CA ARG A 115 -6.04 -15.95 -5.36
C ARG A 115 -5.08 -14.93 -5.96
N GLU A 116 -5.57 -14.09 -6.87
CA GLU A 116 -4.83 -13.03 -7.53
C GLU A 116 -4.43 -11.92 -6.55
N LEU A 117 -5.34 -11.51 -5.66
CA LEU A 117 -5.06 -10.52 -4.62
C LEU A 117 -4.13 -11.08 -3.53
N ASP A 118 -4.29 -12.36 -3.19
CA ASP A 118 -3.39 -13.03 -2.26
C ASP A 118 -1.97 -13.15 -2.83
N ARG A 119 -1.84 -13.57 -4.09
CA ARG A 119 -0.56 -13.60 -4.83
C ARG A 119 0.08 -12.22 -4.91
N THR A 120 -0.69 -11.19 -5.25
CA THR A 120 -0.21 -9.81 -5.35
C THR A 120 0.36 -9.33 -4.01
N HIS A 121 -0.35 -9.60 -2.91
CA HIS A 121 0.15 -9.30 -1.57
C HIS A 121 1.46 -10.03 -1.25
N GLY A 122 1.56 -11.32 -1.58
CA GLY A 122 2.79 -12.10 -1.42
C GLY A 122 3.98 -11.44 -2.14
N LEU A 123 3.79 -11.03 -3.39
CA LEU A 123 4.83 -10.36 -4.18
C LEU A 123 5.23 -9.01 -3.60
N VAL A 124 4.27 -8.23 -3.08
CA VAL A 124 4.56 -6.96 -2.39
C VAL A 124 5.37 -7.20 -1.10
N ARG A 125 5.05 -8.24 -0.34
CA ARG A 125 5.80 -8.60 0.87
C ARG A 125 7.22 -9.08 0.57
N GLN A 126 7.41 -9.88 -0.49
CA GLN A 126 8.75 -10.28 -0.94
C GLN A 126 9.60 -9.05 -1.31
N PHE A 127 9.04 -8.09 -2.05
CA PHE A 127 9.76 -6.87 -2.41
C PHE A 127 10.08 -5.99 -1.19
N ALA A 128 9.15 -5.86 -0.24
CA ALA A 128 9.41 -5.16 1.00
C ALA A 128 10.56 -5.81 1.80
N ALA A 129 10.56 -7.15 1.89
CA ALA A 129 11.63 -7.88 2.57
C ALA A 129 13.00 -7.68 1.90
N MET A 130 13.07 -7.65 0.56
CA MET A 130 14.30 -7.31 -0.16
C MET A 130 14.81 -5.91 0.20
N LEU A 131 13.91 -4.91 0.28
CA LEU A 131 14.28 -3.54 0.67
C LEU A 131 14.73 -3.44 2.12
N ASP A 132 14.05 -4.14 3.04
CA ASP A 132 14.36 -4.15 4.47
C ASP A 132 15.71 -4.83 4.73
N ALA A 133 15.96 -5.98 4.08
CA ALA A 133 17.22 -6.72 4.16
C ALA A 133 18.35 -6.07 3.35
N ARG A 134 18.04 -5.13 2.44
CA ARG A 134 18.95 -4.58 1.43
C ARG A 134 19.61 -5.67 0.59
N ASP A 135 18.87 -6.73 0.32
CA ASP A 135 19.31 -7.89 -0.44
C ASP A 135 18.54 -7.97 -1.77
N ALA A 136 19.29 -7.86 -2.86
CA ALA A 136 18.76 -7.95 -4.22
C ALA A 136 18.92 -9.35 -4.83
N ALA A 137 19.49 -10.33 -4.13
CA ALA A 137 19.62 -11.70 -4.64
C ALA A 137 18.29 -12.31 -5.11
N PRO A 138 17.15 -12.11 -4.42
CA PRO A 138 15.85 -12.65 -4.87
C PRO A 138 15.21 -11.89 -6.04
N LEU A 139 15.81 -10.79 -6.51
CA LEU A 139 15.15 -9.88 -7.47
C LEU A 139 14.83 -10.57 -8.79
N ALA A 140 15.74 -11.39 -9.32
CA ALA A 140 15.55 -12.07 -10.59
C ALA A 140 14.34 -13.03 -10.54
N ASP A 141 14.29 -13.88 -9.51
CA ASP A 141 13.18 -14.81 -9.30
C ASP A 141 11.87 -14.08 -9.03
N TRP A 142 11.90 -12.98 -8.28
CA TRP A 142 10.73 -12.15 -8.04
C TRP A 142 10.19 -11.52 -9.33
N LEU A 143 11.06 -11.06 -10.23
CA LEU A 143 10.67 -10.55 -11.55
C LEU A 143 10.06 -11.64 -12.44
N GLU A 144 10.53 -12.88 -12.31
CA GLU A 144 9.91 -14.02 -13.00
C GLU A 144 8.51 -14.32 -12.45
N GLN A 145 8.35 -14.35 -11.12
CA GLN A 145 7.04 -14.54 -10.51
C GLN A 145 6.03 -13.44 -10.91
N LEU A 146 6.47 -12.18 -11.03
CA LEU A 146 5.64 -11.08 -11.55
C LEU A 146 5.23 -11.33 -13.01
N ALA A 147 6.18 -11.74 -13.87
CA ALA A 147 5.94 -12.00 -15.28
C ALA A 147 4.94 -13.17 -15.48
N THR A 148 5.06 -14.23 -14.69
CA THR A 148 4.19 -15.42 -14.78
C THR A 148 2.94 -15.34 -13.90
N SER A 149 2.71 -14.20 -13.24
CA SER A 149 1.59 -14.02 -12.30
C SER A 149 0.20 -14.12 -12.94
N ARG A 150 0.13 -14.04 -14.28
CA ARG A 150 -1.09 -13.85 -15.11
C ARG A 150 -1.83 -12.55 -14.84
N LEU A 151 -1.15 -11.56 -14.24
CA LEU A 151 -1.69 -10.22 -13.97
C LEU A 151 -0.98 -9.21 -14.88
N PRO A 152 -1.65 -8.67 -15.91
CA PRO A 152 -1.00 -7.79 -16.90
C PRO A 152 -0.30 -6.57 -16.28
N ALA A 153 -0.90 -5.97 -15.25
CA ALA A 153 -0.32 -4.86 -14.51
C ALA A 153 1.03 -5.23 -13.87
N LEU A 154 1.14 -6.42 -13.28
CA LEU A 154 2.37 -6.91 -12.65
C LEU A 154 3.40 -7.37 -13.68
N ALA A 155 2.98 -8.03 -14.76
CA ALA A 155 3.87 -8.42 -15.85
C ALA A 155 4.51 -7.20 -16.52
N SER A 156 3.75 -6.11 -16.72
CA SER A 156 4.29 -4.85 -17.25
C SER A 156 5.33 -4.22 -16.32
N LEU A 157 5.15 -4.34 -15.00
CA LEU A 157 6.13 -3.87 -14.02
C LEU A 157 7.42 -4.67 -14.07
N ALA A 158 7.32 -6.00 -14.21
CA ALA A 158 8.49 -6.84 -14.37
C ALA A 158 9.33 -6.42 -15.58
N LYS A 159 8.67 -6.16 -16.72
CA LYS A 159 9.35 -5.66 -17.92
C LYS A 159 10.06 -4.33 -17.65
N ALA A 160 9.37 -3.36 -17.08
CA ALA A 160 9.94 -2.04 -16.77
C ALA A 160 11.14 -2.13 -15.81
N ILE A 161 11.08 -3.01 -14.79
CA ILE A 161 12.20 -3.19 -13.86
C ILE A 161 13.38 -3.92 -14.53
N ARG A 162 13.12 -4.86 -15.45
CA ARG A 162 14.19 -5.55 -16.20
C ARG A 162 14.99 -4.59 -17.08
N GLU A 163 14.36 -3.56 -17.65
CA GLU A 163 15.03 -2.54 -18.47
C GLU A 163 16.09 -1.77 -17.66
N ASP A 164 15.84 -1.51 -16.37
CA ASP A 164 16.75 -0.78 -15.46
C ASP A 164 17.30 -1.65 -14.30
N GLN A 165 17.39 -2.97 -14.50
CA GLN A 165 17.70 -3.92 -13.41
C GLN A 165 19.00 -3.59 -12.64
N PRO A 166 20.12 -3.20 -13.28
CA PRO A 166 21.32 -2.82 -12.53
C PRO A 166 21.09 -1.65 -11.58
N ALA A 167 20.34 -0.64 -12.01
CA ALA A 167 20.01 0.52 -11.18
C ALA A 167 19.07 0.14 -10.03
N VAL A 168 18.16 -0.82 -10.24
CA VAL A 168 17.27 -1.35 -9.19
C VAL A 168 18.04 -2.17 -8.16
N VAL A 169 18.98 -3.01 -8.58
CA VAL A 169 19.89 -3.73 -7.66
C VAL A 169 20.64 -2.74 -6.78
N GLN A 170 21.20 -1.67 -7.36
CA GLN A 170 21.85 -0.62 -6.58
C GLN A 170 20.85 0.10 -5.67
N GLY A 171 19.64 0.38 -6.15
CA GLY A 171 18.57 0.98 -5.35
C GLY A 171 18.16 0.13 -4.14
N ILE A 172 18.23 -1.20 -4.22
CA ILE A 172 17.92 -2.10 -3.11
C ILE A 172 19.09 -2.18 -2.13
N THR A 173 20.32 -2.35 -2.63
CA THR A 173 21.49 -2.69 -1.81
C THR A 173 22.15 -1.47 -1.16
N THR A 174 22.15 -0.31 -1.82
CA THR A 174 22.86 0.89 -1.34
C THR A 174 22.10 1.60 -0.21
N PRO A 175 22.74 2.40 0.66
CA PRO A 175 22.03 3.12 1.72
C PRO A 175 21.21 4.33 1.21
N PHE A 176 21.32 4.71 -0.05
CA PHE A 176 20.72 5.93 -0.58
C PHE A 176 19.20 5.79 -0.78
N ASN A 177 18.46 6.81 -0.35
CA ASN A 177 17.00 6.91 -0.53
C ASN A 177 16.60 8.38 -0.64
N SER A 178 15.92 8.78 -1.72
CA SER A 178 15.43 10.15 -1.85
C SER A 178 13.99 10.32 -1.37
N GLY A 179 13.31 9.29 -0.84
CA GLY A 179 11.89 9.38 -0.46
C GLY A 179 11.54 10.52 0.51
N VAL A 180 12.37 10.75 1.54
CA VAL A 180 12.20 11.91 2.45
C VAL A 180 12.44 13.24 1.72
N ASN A 181 13.39 13.24 0.78
CA ASN A 181 13.71 14.43 -0.02
C ASN A 181 12.61 14.72 -1.04
N GLU A 182 11.99 13.71 -1.65
CA GLU A 182 10.87 13.86 -2.59
C GLU A 182 9.63 14.44 -1.94
N GLY A 183 9.31 14.04 -0.70
CA GLY A 183 8.23 14.66 0.08
C GLY A 183 8.50 16.15 0.32
N ARG A 184 9.73 16.50 0.71
CA ARG A 184 10.16 17.89 0.90
C ARG A 184 10.16 18.69 -0.40
N ILE A 185 10.60 18.08 -1.50
CA ILE A 185 10.59 18.68 -2.84
C ILE A 185 9.16 18.92 -3.30
N THR A 186 8.24 17.99 -3.02
CA THR A 186 6.82 18.12 -3.37
C THR A 186 6.16 19.25 -2.60
N ASP A 187 6.39 19.34 -1.28
CA ASP A 187 5.95 20.46 -0.44
C ASP A 187 6.47 21.80 -0.96
N LEU A 188 7.74 21.84 -1.39
CA LEU A 188 8.39 23.03 -1.92
C LEU A 188 7.84 23.41 -3.30
N LYS A 189 7.59 22.42 -4.17
CA LYS A 189 6.93 22.60 -5.47
C LYS A 189 5.51 23.12 -5.30
N LEU A 190 4.75 22.61 -4.33
CA LEU A 190 3.41 23.08 -4.00
C LEU A 190 3.43 24.54 -3.53
N GLN A 191 4.34 24.89 -2.62
CA GLN A 191 4.53 26.27 -2.17
C GLN A 191 4.87 27.21 -3.32
N LYS A 192 5.75 26.79 -4.22
CA LYS A 192 6.09 27.56 -5.42
C LYS A 192 4.86 27.74 -6.33
N ARG A 193 4.00 26.73 -6.49
CA ARG A 193 2.75 26.83 -7.28
C ARG A 193 1.72 27.76 -6.65
N ILE A 194 1.50 27.67 -5.33
CA ILE A 194 0.62 28.59 -4.58
C ILE A 194 1.07 30.05 -4.78
N MET A 195 2.38 30.27 -4.94
CA MET A 195 2.96 31.59 -5.15
C MET A 195 3.12 31.98 -6.63
N ALA A 196 2.41 31.28 -7.53
CA ALA A 196 2.44 31.50 -8.98
C ALA A 196 3.87 31.51 -9.57
N GLY A 197 4.79 30.74 -8.99
CA GLY A 197 6.18 30.63 -9.45
C GLY A 197 7.09 31.80 -9.06
N ARG A 198 6.57 32.87 -8.44
CA ARG A 198 7.31 34.12 -8.16
C ARG A 198 8.23 34.06 -6.94
N ALA A 199 8.22 32.96 -6.20
CA ALA A 199 9.06 32.80 -5.02
C ALA A 199 10.49 32.38 -5.38
N GLY A 200 11.45 33.29 -5.16
CA GLY A 200 12.88 32.97 -5.21
C GLY A 200 13.36 32.12 -4.02
N VAL A 201 14.57 31.57 -4.12
CA VAL A 201 15.15 30.67 -3.10
C VAL A 201 15.10 31.24 -1.67
N PRO A 202 15.40 32.53 -1.41
CA PRO A 202 15.32 33.09 -0.06
C PRO A 202 13.90 33.02 0.52
N LEU A 203 12.88 33.34 -0.27
CA LEU A 203 11.47 33.34 0.17
C LEU A 203 10.95 31.92 0.39
N LEU A 204 11.35 30.97 -0.47
CA LEU A 204 11.05 29.55 -0.29
C LEU A 204 11.67 29.00 1.00
N ARG A 205 12.91 29.38 1.32
CA ARG A 205 13.58 28.98 2.57
C ARG A 205 12.81 29.45 3.80
N HIS A 206 12.37 30.71 3.83
CA HIS A 206 11.56 31.24 4.95
C HIS A 206 10.23 30.50 5.10
N ARG A 207 9.53 30.19 3.99
CA ARG A 207 8.26 29.46 4.05
C ARG A 207 8.42 28.01 4.52
N VAL A 208 9.49 27.33 4.11
CA VAL A 208 9.79 25.97 4.57
C VAL A 208 10.07 25.95 6.07
N ILE A 209 10.85 26.90 6.58
CA ILE A 209 11.13 27.04 8.02
C ILE A 209 9.82 27.32 8.78
N LEU A 210 8.99 28.25 8.29
CA LEU A 210 7.70 28.56 8.89
C LEU A 210 6.78 27.33 8.95
N MET A 211 6.68 26.56 7.86
CA MET A 211 5.87 25.34 7.83
C MET A 211 6.39 24.26 8.76
N ALA A 212 7.72 24.10 8.85
CA ALA A 212 8.33 23.17 9.79
C ALA A 212 8.06 23.56 11.25
N LEU A 213 8.05 24.85 11.57
CA LEU A 213 7.69 25.38 12.90
C LEU A 213 6.20 25.19 13.21
N LEU A 214 5.32 25.45 12.24
CA LEU A 214 3.87 25.28 12.40
C LEU A 214 3.50 23.81 12.62
N ARG A 215 4.07 22.87 11.85
CA ARG A 215 3.86 21.43 12.02
C ARG A 215 4.36 20.87 13.36
N ARG A 216 5.34 21.52 14.00
CA ARG A 216 5.81 21.13 15.35
C ARG A 216 4.92 21.67 16.47
N ARG A 217 4.21 22.76 16.22
CA ARG A 217 3.43 23.48 17.24
C ARG A 217 1.95 23.04 17.27
N PHE A 218 1.46 22.44 16.20
CA PHE A 218 0.12 21.87 16.08
C PHE A 218 0.24 20.48 15.43
N PRO A 219 0.33 19.39 16.23
CA PRO A 219 0.46 18.03 15.72
C PRO A 219 -0.83 17.54 15.04
#